data_AF-A0AAU6YUE0-F1
#
_entry.id   AF-A0AAU6YUE0-F1
#
_cell.length_a   1.000
_cell.length_b   1.000
_cell.length_c   1.000
_cell.angle_alpha   90.00
_cell.angle_beta   90.00
_cell.angle_gamma   90.00
#
_symmetry.space_group_name_H-M   'P 1'
#
loop_
_entity.id
_entity.type
_entity.pdbx_description
1 polymer ?
#
loop_
_entity_poly.entity_id
_entity_poly.type
_entity_poly.pdbx_seq_one_letter_code
_entity_poly.pdbx_strand_id
1 'polypeptide(L)'
;MGAEMRRTELAEGILLLSKLSAYLDELGKDESASWIRKVMHDLQEGPSRKREVEICRDLGESLNNGPGRIPDLYFASLDGKPDISRTNDYLETIRAVRRFARHRVPPWSLFIV
;
A
#
# COMPACT_ATOMS: atom_id res chain seq x y z
N MET A 1 -18.32 -5.00 -19.63
CA MET A 1 -16.89 -4.61 -19.51
C MET A 1 -16.46 -4.14 -18.11
N GLY A 2 -17.35 -3.89 -17.12
CA GLY A 2 -16.94 -3.27 -15.85
C GLY A 2 -16.43 -4.20 -14.72
N ALA A 3 -16.91 -5.45 -14.63
CA ALA A 3 -16.58 -6.32 -13.49
C ALA A 3 -15.20 -6.99 -13.61
N GLU A 4 -14.83 -7.38 -14.83
CA GLU A 4 -13.55 -8.05 -15.11
C GLU A 4 -12.37 -7.08 -14.99
N MET A 5 -12.52 -5.85 -15.50
CA MET A 5 -11.53 -4.79 -15.34
C MET A 5 -11.31 -4.44 -13.86
N ARG A 6 -12.39 -4.31 -13.07
CA ARG A 6 -12.29 -4.10 -11.62
C ARG A 6 -11.56 -5.25 -10.92
N ARG A 7 -11.81 -6.50 -11.32
CA ARG A 7 -11.13 -7.68 -10.75
C ARG A 7 -9.63 -7.66 -11.07
N THR A 8 -9.26 -7.32 -12.29
CA THR A 8 -7.85 -7.18 -12.71
C THR A 8 -7.15 -6.08 -11.91
N GLU A 9 -7.75 -4.89 -11.83
CA GLU A 9 -7.17 -3.77 -11.08
C GLU A 9 -7.02 -4.09 -9.58
N LEU A 10 -7.97 -4.84 -8.99
CA LEU A 10 -7.87 -5.30 -7.60
C LEU A 10 -6.74 -6.30 -7.41
N ALA A 11 -6.58 -7.26 -8.34
CA ALA A 11 -5.50 -8.22 -8.32
C ALA A 11 -4.13 -7.52 -8.40
N GLU A 12 -3.98 -6.51 -9.27
CA GLU A 12 -2.77 -5.69 -9.35
C GLU A 12 -2.48 -4.95 -8.04
N GLY A 13 -3.51 -4.37 -7.41
CA GLY A 13 -3.37 -3.74 -6.09
C GLY A 13 -2.92 -4.68 -4.99
N ILE A 14 -3.51 -5.88 -4.96
CA ILE A 14 -3.15 -6.95 -4.02
C ILE A 14 -1.68 -7.35 -4.21
N LEU A 15 -1.19 -7.46 -5.44
CA LEU A 15 0.21 -7.74 -5.73
C LEU A 15 1.14 -6.63 -5.23
N LEU A 16 0.77 -5.36 -5.43
CA LEU A 16 1.53 -4.22 -4.91
C LEU A 16 1.58 -4.22 -3.38
N LEU A 17 0.46 -4.54 -2.71
CA LEU A 17 0.39 -4.65 -1.25
C LEU A 17 1.22 -5.83 -0.73
N SER A 18 1.20 -6.97 -1.43
CA SER A 18 2.05 -8.12 -1.10
C SER A 18 3.54 -7.78 -1.23
N LYS A 19 3.93 -7.01 -2.25
CA LYS A 19 5.31 -6.55 -2.42
C LYS A 19 5.71 -5.56 -1.30
N LEU A 20 4.81 -4.63 -0.95
CA LEU A 20 5.05 -3.65 0.10
C LEU A 20 5.18 -4.32 1.49
N SER A 21 4.34 -5.30 1.82
CA SER A 21 4.44 -6.00 3.11
C SER A 21 5.77 -6.73 3.27
N ALA A 22 6.26 -7.41 2.21
CA ALA A 22 7.56 -8.06 2.22
C ALA A 22 8.70 -7.06 2.51
N TYR A 23 8.71 -5.89 1.87
CA TYR A 23 9.70 -4.87 2.18
C TYR A 23 9.63 -4.38 3.63
N LEU A 24 8.43 -4.24 4.18
CA LEU A 24 8.24 -3.82 5.55
C LEU A 24 8.75 -4.87 6.54
N ASP A 25 8.56 -6.17 6.27
CA ASP A 25 9.16 -7.24 7.07
C ASP A 25 10.69 -7.16 7.06
N GLU A 26 11.27 -6.99 5.87
CA GLU A 26 12.73 -6.89 5.72
C GLU A 26 13.33 -5.67 6.43
N LEU A 27 12.56 -4.59 6.55
CA LEU A 27 12.93 -3.37 7.29
C LEU A 27 12.61 -3.46 8.79
N GLY A 28 12.13 -4.61 9.29
CA GLY A 28 11.76 -4.82 10.69
C GLY A 28 10.54 -4.02 11.13
N LYS A 29 9.62 -3.71 10.20
CA LYS A 29 8.37 -2.96 10.45
C LYS A 29 7.17 -3.92 10.54
N ASP A 30 7.27 -4.88 11.46
CA ASP A 30 6.31 -5.98 11.60
C ASP A 30 4.86 -5.53 11.75
N GLU A 31 4.61 -4.49 12.55
CA GLU A 31 3.25 -3.94 12.73
C GLU A 31 2.69 -3.36 11.42
N SER A 32 3.52 -2.65 10.66
CA SER A 32 3.13 -2.09 9.37
C SER A 32 2.91 -3.19 8.33
N ALA A 33 3.79 -4.20 8.28
CA ALA A 33 3.65 -5.35 7.39
C ALA A 33 2.36 -6.13 7.71
N SER A 34 2.09 -6.38 9.00
CA SER A 34 0.87 -7.05 9.47
C SER A 34 -0.39 -6.29 9.07
N TRP A 35 -0.41 -4.97 9.25
CA TRP A 35 -1.53 -4.14 8.82
C TRP A 35 -1.73 -4.17 7.30
N ILE A 36 -0.67 -4.10 6.49
CA ILE A 36 -0.78 -4.24 5.03
C ILE A 36 -1.36 -5.61 4.63
N ARG A 37 -0.94 -6.70 5.30
CA ARG A 37 -1.50 -8.04 5.04
C ARG A 37 -2.99 -8.10 5.38
N LYS A 38 -3.44 -7.44 6.45
CA LYS A 38 -4.85 -7.33 6.78
C LYS A 38 -5.63 -6.57 5.69
N VAL A 39 -5.10 -5.44 5.22
CA VAL A 39 -5.70 -4.67 4.10
C VAL A 39 -5.81 -5.54 2.85
N MET A 40 -4.77 -6.31 2.53
CA MET A 40 -4.77 -7.24 1.40
C MET A 40 -5.85 -8.31 1.53
N HIS A 41 -5.98 -8.92 2.71
CA HIS A 41 -7.02 -9.91 3.00
C HIS A 41 -8.43 -9.32 2.85
N ASP A 42 -8.69 -8.16 3.45
CA ASP A 42 -9.98 -7.47 3.35
C ASP A 42 -10.35 -7.13 1.90
N LEU A 43 -9.38 -6.84 1.03
CA LEU A 43 -9.60 -6.60 -0.40
C LEU A 43 -9.85 -7.90 -1.19
N GLN A 44 -9.18 -9.00 -0.82
CA GLN A 44 -9.36 -10.33 -1.43
C GLN A 44 -10.75 -10.93 -1.19
N GLU A 45 -11.36 -10.62 -0.05
CA GLU A 45 -12.74 -11.03 0.26
C GLU A 45 -13.80 -10.39 -0.66
N GLY A 46 -13.40 -9.44 -1.50
CA GLY A 46 -14.30 -8.76 -2.44
C GLY A 46 -15.29 -7.86 -1.71
N PRO A 47 -14.80 -6.86 -0.94
CA PRO A 47 -15.66 -6.05 -0.09
C PRO A 47 -16.66 -5.23 -0.90
N SER A 48 -17.72 -4.78 -0.23
CA SER A 48 -18.64 -3.81 -0.83
C SER A 48 -17.88 -2.57 -1.30
N ARG A 49 -18.40 -1.86 -2.31
CA ARG A 49 -17.75 -0.66 -2.86
C ARG A 49 -17.48 0.41 -1.79
N LYS A 50 -18.39 0.57 -0.83
CA LYS A 50 -18.21 1.50 0.29
C LYS A 50 -17.02 1.11 1.16
N ARG A 51 -16.91 -0.17 1.51
CA ARG A 51 -15.82 -0.69 2.33
C ARG A 51 -14.48 -0.65 1.61
N GLU A 52 -14.45 -0.93 0.30
CA GLU A 52 -13.25 -0.77 -0.54
C GLU A 52 -12.73 0.68 -0.53
N VAL A 53 -13.63 1.66 -0.63
CA VAL A 53 -13.29 3.09 -0.55
C VAL A 53 -12.70 3.45 0.81
N GLU A 54 -13.32 3.01 1.91
CA GLU A 54 -12.81 3.22 3.27
C GLU A 54 -11.41 2.64 3.44
N ILE A 55 -11.21 1.37 3.06
CA ILE A 55 -9.91 0.69 3.11
C ILE A 55 -8.86 1.47 2.30
N CYS A 56 -9.19 1.88 1.07
CA CYS A 56 -8.26 2.61 0.21
C CYS A 56 -7.94 4.01 0.75
N ARG A 57 -8.90 4.68 1.40
CA ARG A 57 -8.66 5.97 2.06
C ARG A 57 -7.71 5.81 3.24
N ASP A 58 -8.00 4.88 4.15
CA ASP A 58 -7.18 4.61 5.32
C ASP A 58 -5.77 4.17 4.91
N LEU A 59 -5.66 3.40 3.81
CA LEU A 59 -4.41 3.02 3.18
C LEU A 59 -3.61 4.24 2.69
N GLY A 60 -4.27 5.15 1.98
CA GLY A 60 -3.66 6.39 1.48
C GLY A 60 -3.20 7.31 2.62
N GLU A 61 -4.01 7.48 3.66
CA GLU A 61 -3.70 8.31 4.82
C GLU A 61 -2.54 7.75 5.64
N SER A 62 -2.55 6.45 5.92
CA SER A 62 -1.50 5.78 6.71
C SER A 62 -0.15 5.79 5.99
N LEU A 63 -0.14 5.72 4.66
CA LEU A 63 1.08 5.88 3.86
C LEU A 63 1.59 7.33 3.83
N ASN A 64 0.76 8.33 4.18
CA ASN A 64 1.14 9.75 4.24
C ASN A 64 1.50 10.21 5.66
N ASN A 65 0.85 9.66 6.69
CA ASN A 65 0.99 10.08 8.08
C ASN A 65 1.32 8.87 8.97
N GLY A 66 2.58 8.76 9.40
CA GLY A 66 3.02 7.82 10.42
C GLY A 66 4.31 8.28 11.12
N PRO A 67 4.66 7.72 12.30
CA PRO A 67 5.98 7.90 12.91
C PRO A 67 7.01 6.92 12.31
N GLY A 68 8.27 7.35 12.08
CA GLY A 68 9.29 6.51 11.41
C GLY A 68 8.88 6.11 9.99
N ARG A 69 8.33 7.09 9.26
CA ARG A 69 7.47 6.96 8.09
C ARG A 69 8.04 5.94 7.12
N ILE A 70 7.24 4.95 6.77
CA ILE A 70 7.44 4.01 5.65
C ILE A 70 8.26 4.65 4.50
N PRO A 71 7.87 5.80 3.91
CA PRO A 71 8.65 6.44 2.83
C PRO A 71 10.05 6.98 3.19
N ASP A 72 10.38 7.14 4.47
CA ASP A 72 11.69 7.60 4.95
C ASP A 72 12.66 6.43 5.20
N LEU A 73 12.19 5.19 5.09
CA LEU A 73 13.01 3.99 5.25
C LEU A 73 13.85 3.73 3.99
N TYR A 74 15.07 3.25 4.22
CA TYR A 74 15.98 2.83 3.16
C TYR A 74 16.56 1.46 3.51
N PHE A 75 16.88 0.70 2.47
CA PHE A 75 17.60 -0.56 2.62
C PHE A 75 19.08 -0.25 2.77
N ALA A 76 19.76 -0.94 3.68
CA ALA A 76 21.21 -0.92 3.78
C ALA A 76 21.77 -2.26 3.26
N SER A 77 22.86 -2.19 2.51
CA SER A 77 23.68 -3.33 2.13
C SER A 77 24.36 -3.95 3.36
N LEU A 78 24.89 -5.16 3.21
CA LEU A 78 25.65 -5.86 4.27
C LEU A 78 26.84 -5.03 4.79
N ASP A 79 27.37 -4.14 3.95
CA ASP A 79 28.48 -3.23 4.28
C ASP A 79 28.03 -1.95 5.02
N GLY A 80 26.74 -1.85 5.38
CA GLY A 80 26.13 -0.70 6.05
C GLY A 80 25.87 0.52 5.16
N LYS A 81 26.18 0.44 3.86
CA LYS A 81 25.91 1.51 2.89
C LYS A 81 24.44 1.46 2.42
N PRO A 82 23.82 2.60 2.09
CA PRO A 82 22.49 2.60 1.50
C PRO A 82 22.44 1.82 0.17
N ASP A 83 21.54 0.84 0.09
CA ASP A 83 21.17 0.17 -1.15
C ASP A 83 20.16 1.05 -1.89
N ILE A 84 20.69 1.90 -2.77
CA ILE A 84 19.91 2.87 -3.55
C ILE A 84 18.92 2.15 -4.47
N SER A 85 19.31 1.01 -5.05
CA SER A 85 18.46 0.29 -6.01
C SER A 85 17.22 -0.25 -5.32
N ARG A 86 17.40 -0.93 -4.19
CA ARG A 86 16.28 -1.49 -3.41
C ARG A 86 15.42 -0.41 -2.78
N THR A 87 16.04 0.66 -2.30
CA THR A 87 15.33 1.81 -1.76
C THR A 87 14.46 2.48 -2.81
N ASN A 88 14.96 2.66 -4.04
CA ASN A 88 14.16 3.22 -5.14
C ASN A 88 12.99 2.31 -5.52
N ASP A 89 13.20 0.99 -5.61
CA ASP A 89 12.12 0.05 -5.93
C ASP A 89 11.03 0.02 -4.84
N TYR A 90 11.43 0.14 -3.57
CA TYR A 90 10.53 0.32 -2.45
C TYR A 90 9.70 1.61 -2.54
N LEU A 91 10.34 2.74 -2.82
CA LEU A 91 9.66 4.03 -2.97
C LEU A 91 8.71 4.04 -4.17
N GLU A 92 9.09 3.42 -5.29
CA GLU A 92 8.21 3.23 -6.45
C GLU A 92 7.01 2.35 -6.11
N THR A 93 7.22 1.29 -5.31
CA THR A 93 6.13 0.43 -4.83
C THR A 93 5.14 1.23 -3.97
N ILE A 94 5.63 2.06 -3.03
CA ILE A 94 4.78 2.96 -2.24
C ILE A 94 3.99 3.92 -3.15
N ARG A 95 4.64 4.53 -4.14
CA ARG A 95 3.98 5.44 -5.11
C ARG A 95 2.89 4.70 -5.89
N ALA A 96 3.14 3.46 -6.30
CA ALA A 96 2.16 2.63 -6.99
C ALA A 96 0.95 2.29 -6.09
N VAL A 97 1.19 1.89 -4.84
CA VAL A 97 0.11 1.64 -3.86
C VAL A 97 -0.72 2.90 -3.60
N ARG A 98 -0.07 4.07 -3.48
CA ARG A 98 -0.77 5.36 -3.34
C ARG A 98 -1.63 5.69 -4.55
N ARG A 99 -1.12 5.47 -5.77
CA ARG A 99 -1.91 5.64 -7.00
C ARG A 99 -3.10 4.71 -6.99
N PHE A 100 -2.90 3.42 -6.70
CA PHE A 100 -3.96 2.43 -6.59
C PHE A 100 -5.08 2.87 -5.62
N ALA A 101 -4.69 3.33 -4.42
CA ALA A 101 -5.61 3.81 -3.40
C ALA A 101 -6.39 5.05 -3.88
N ARG A 102 -5.69 6.06 -4.42
CA ARG A 102 -6.31 7.31 -4.89
C ARG A 102 -7.31 7.09 -6.04
N HIS A 103 -7.06 6.16 -6.94
CA HIS A 103 -8.01 5.88 -8.04
C HIS A 103 -9.34 5.29 -7.56
N ARG A 104 -9.36 4.71 -6.35
CA ARG A 104 -10.54 4.10 -5.74
C ARG A 104 -11.30 5.03 -4.82
N VAL A 105 -10.65 6.06 -4.31
CA VAL A 105 -11.27 7.05 -3.42
C VAL A 105 -11.79 8.22 -4.26
N PRO A 106 -13.11 8.37 -4.44
CA PRO A 106 -13.66 9.49 -5.19
C PRO A 106 -13.35 10.82 -4.51
N PRO A 107 -13.12 11.91 -5.25
CA PRO A 107 -12.66 13.20 -4.71
C PRO A 107 -13.62 13.83 -3.68
N TRP A 108 -14.93 13.51 -3.76
CA TRP A 108 -15.93 13.99 -2.82
C TRP A 108 -15.94 13.23 -1.47
N SER A 109 -15.28 12.07 -1.38
CA SER A 109 -15.18 11.30 -0.13
C SER A 109 -14.10 11.81 0.84
N LEU A 110 -13.37 12.85 0.44
CA LEU A 110 -12.36 13.55 1.25
C LEU A 110 -12.95 14.58 2.24
N PHE A 111 -14.28 14.79 2.23
CA PHE A 111 -14.95 15.85 3.00
C PHE A 111 -15.91 15.36 4.09
N ILE A 112 -15.93 14.06 4.39
CA ILE A 112 -16.77 13.54 5.48
C ILE A 112 -15.86 13.27 6.68
N VAL A 113 -15.72 14.30 7.52
CA VAL A 113 -15.23 14.24 8.90
C VAL A 113 -16.43 14.46 9.82
#